data_AF-A0AAD5Y5R2-F1
#
_entry.id   AF-A0AAD5Y5R2-F1
#
_cell.length_a   1.000
_cell.length_b   1.000
_cell.length_c   1.000
_cell.angle_alpha   90.00
_cell.angle_beta   90.00
_cell.angle_gamma   90.00
#
_symmetry.space_group_name_H-M   'P 1'
#
loop_
_entity.id
_entity.type
_entity.pdbx_description
1 polymer ?
#
loop_
_entity_poly.entity_id
_entity_poly.type
_entity_poly.pdbx_seq_one_letter_code
_entity_poly.pdbx_strand_id
1 'polypeptide(L)'
;MQDPDETIRGTNDDALQSKLSAINAGYIDDKYASVFLKRGEKRAPIINRGTFTRTYSIDHLISKFIEKHERSQILSIGAGSDSRYFCLKDRNQQPTRYIEIDFPQITGKKAMTVCKNKQTKALLGEVSIENGGLDLYSEDYCLIAGDLREFKSKILLQLLSKGVDTSVPTLVLSECVMIYLDPTVSDMLIQTIAESFKESYFISFEQILPNDAFGGQMLHNLKLRGIELLGISAYPTIDSQIQRFIDHGFKSCIAHDMNTLYERYVPIAEKQR
;
A
#
# COMPACT_ATOMS: atom_id res chain seq x y z
N MET A 1 -8.32 -15.08 24.17
CA MET A 1 -8.44 -13.63 23.90
C MET A 1 -8.50 -13.48 22.39
N GLN A 2 -9.42 -12.66 21.89
CA GLN A 2 -9.48 -12.34 20.46
C GLN A 2 -8.22 -11.53 20.11
N ASP A 3 -7.57 -11.89 19.01
CA ASP A 3 -6.36 -11.20 18.56
C ASP A 3 -6.75 -9.76 18.17
N PRO A 4 -6.22 -8.71 18.83
CA PRO A 4 -6.63 -7.33 18.58
C PRO A 4 -6.33 -6.88 17.14
N ASP A 5 -5.36 -7.51 16.48
CA ASP A 5 -4.97 -7.18 15.10
C ASP A 5 -5.81 -7.94 14.07
N GLU A 6 -6.66 -8.90 14.47
CA GLU A 6 -7.51 -9.68 13.56
C GLU A 6 -8.43 -8.78 12.74
N THR A 7 -9.06 -7.80 13.39
CA THR A 7 -9.96 -6.87 12.72
C THR A 7 -9.21 -5.98 11.72
N ILE A 8 -8.00 -5.54 12.08
CA ILE A 8 -7.14 -4.72 11.20
C ILE A 8 -6.76 -5.54 9.97
N ARG A 9 -6.32 -6.79 10.14
CA ARG A 9 -6.02 -7.69 9.01
C ARG A 9 -7.23 -7.95 8.11
N GLY A 10 -8.44 -7.96 8.68
CA GLY A 10 -9.69 -8.10 7.93
C GLY A 10 -9.96 -6.95 6.95
N THR A 11 -9.41 -5.75 7.18
CA THR A 11 -9.59 -4.59 6.28
C THR A 11 -8.96 -4.80 4.90
N ASN A 12 -7.97 -5.70 4.79
CA ASN A 12 -7.40 -6.12 3.51
C ASN A 12 -8.48 -6.71 2.58
N ASP A 13 -9.36 -7.55 3.11
CA ASP A 13 -10.41 -8.19 2.31
C ASP A 13 -11.46 -7.17 1.85
N ASP A 14 -11.78 -6.14 2.65
CA ASP A 14 -12.66 -5.02 2.22
C ASP A 14 -12.07 -4.22 1.06
N ALA A 15 -10.77 -3.92 1.15
CA ALA A 15 -10.03 -3.18 0.13
C ALA A 15 -9.99 -3.96 -1.19
N LEU A 16 -9.67 -5.26 -1.11
CA LEU A 16 -9.65 -6.15 -2.26
C LEU A 16 -11.05 -6.33 -2.89
N GLN A 17 -12.10 -6.43 -2.08
CA GLN A 17 -13.47 -6.47 -2.58
C GLN A 17 -13.83 -5.21 -3.37
N SER A 18 -13.46 -4.03 -2.86
CA SER A 18 -13.71 -2.76 -3.55
C SER A 18 -12.91 -2.66 -4.85
N LYS A 19 -11.66 -3.12 -4.85
CA LYS A 19 -10.81 -3.24 -6.05
C LYS A 19 -11.45 -4.15 -7.10
N LEU A 20 -11.90 -5.35 -6.72
CA LEU A 20 -12.57 -6.27 -7.64
C LEU A 20 -13.89 -5.74 -8.17
N SER A 21 -14.67 -5.04 -7.35
CA SER A 21 -15.89 -4.37 -7.81
C SER A 21 -15.58 -3.37 -8.93
N ALA A 22 -14.56 -2.54 -8.74
CA ALA A 22 -14.13 -1.57 -9.74
C ALA A 22 -13.61 -2.25 -11.02
N ILE A 23 -12.81 -3.30 -10.90
CA ILE A 23 -12.31 -4.11 -12.05
C ILE A 23 -13.47 -4.72 -12.82
N ASN A 24 -14.40 -5.40 -12.15
CA ASN A 24 -15.55 -6.05 -12.77
C ASN A 24 -16.51 -5.05 -13.44
N ALA A 25 -16.55 -3.82 -12.93
CA ALA A 25 -17.30 -2.71 -13.52
C ALA A 25 -16.53 -1.99 -14.65
N GLY A 26 -15.32 -2.45 -15.00
CA GLY A 26 -14.50 -1.90 -16.08
C GLY A 26 -13.72 -0.64 -15.71
N TYR A 27 -13.67 -0.23 -14.44
CA TYR A 27 -12.96 0.98 -14.03
C TYR A 27 -11.44 0.79 -14.06
N ILE A 28 -10.95 -0.39 -13.70
CA ILE A 28 -9.52 -0.68 -13.51
C ILE A 28 -9.13 -1.91 -14.34
N ASP A 29 -8.02 -1.82 -15.05
CA ASP A 29 -7.37 -2.96 -15.72
C ASP A 29 -6.31 -3.59 -14.79
N ASP A 30 -6.71 -4.65 -14.10
CA ASP A 30 -5.84 -5.47 -13.24
C ASP A 30 -6.25 -6.94 -13.37
N LYS A 31 -5.40 -7.72 -14.04
CA LYS A 31 -5.63 -9.14 -14.32
C LYS A 31 -5.37 -10.03 -13.11
N TYR A 32 -4.64 -9.53 -12.09
CA TYR A 32 -4.07 -10.33 -11.02
C TYR A 32 -4.84 -10.20 -9.70
N ALA A 33 -5.58 -9.12 -9.47
CA ALA A 33 -6.37 -8.95 -8.24
C ALA A 33 -7.32 -10.13 -7.97
N SER A 34 -7.92 -10.71 -9.03
CA SER A 34 -8.84 -11.85 -8.95
C SER A 34 -8.19 -13.15 -8.46
N VAL A 35 -6.85 -13.22 -8.50
CA VAL A 35 -6.08 -14.35 -7.96
C VAL A 35 -6.21 -14.42 -6.44
N PHE A 36 -6.32 -13.27 -5.78
CA PHE A 36 -6.37 -13.16 -4.31
C PHE A 36 -7.78 -13.26 -3.73
N LEU A 37 -8.82 -13.04 -4.56
CA LEU A 37 -10.21 -13.18 -4.16
C LEU A 37 -11.08 -13.62 -5.35
N LYS A 38 -11.68 -14.80 -5.23
CA LYS A 38 -12.41 -15.44 -6.34
C LYS A 38 -13.76 -14.77 -6.68
N ARG A 39 -14.42 -14.16 -5.70
CA ARG A 39 -15.72 -13.50 -5.88
C ARG A 39 -15.72 -12.19 -5.11
N GLY A 40 -15.89 -11.09 -5.84
CA GLY A 40 -16.14 -9.76 -5.28
C GLY A 40 -17.63 -9.46 -5.27
N GLU A 41 -18.07 -8.69 -4.29
CA GLU A 41 -19.41 -8.10 -4.27
C GLU A 41 -19.43 -6.79 -5.06
N LYS A 42 -20.58 -6.45 -5.66
CA LYS A 42 -20.74 -5.15 -6.32
C LYS A 42 -20.80 -4.05 -5.27
N ARG A 43 -20.00 -3.00 -5.46
CA ARG A 43 -20.06 -1.75 -4.70
C ARG A 43 -20.82 -0.68 -5.51
N ALA A 44 -21.32 0.34 -4.80
CA ALA A 44 -21.97 1.48 -5.42
C ALA A 44 -21.01 2.20 -6.40
N PRO A 45 -21.51 2.85 -7.47
CA PRO A 45 -20.66 3.53 -8.46
C PRO A 45 -19.68 4.53 -7.86
N ILE A 46 -20.08 5.25 -6.81
CA ILE A 46 -19.21 6.22 -6.13
C ILE A 46 -18.00 5.56 -5.46
N ILE A 47 -18.17 4.34 -4.92
CA ILE A 47 -17.07 3.55 -4.36
C ILE A 47 -16.12 3.12 -5.47
N ASN A 48 -16.65 2.62 -6.60
CA ASN A 48 -15.82 2.23 -7.74
C ASN A 48 -15.03 3.42 -8.31
N ARG A 49 -15.64 4.61 -8.39
CA ARG A 49 -14.96 5.86 -8.78
C ARG A 49 -13.84 6.22 -7.81
N GLY A 50 -14.10 6.15 -6.50
CA GLY A 50 -13.06 6.39 -5.49
C GLY A 50 -11.89 5.39 -5.59
N THR A 51 -12.20 4.09 -5.74
CA THR A 51 -11.19 3.03 -5.92
C THR A 51 -10.38 3.20 -7.20
N PHE A 52 -11.02 3.63 -8.29
CA PHE A 52 -10.36 3.99 -9.53
C PHE A 52 -9.38 5.14 -9.34
N THR A 53 -9.85 6.28 -8.82
CA THR A 53 -8.99 7.46 -8.61
C THR A 53 -7.82 7.13 -7.70
N ARG A 54 -8.05 6.33 -6.65
CA ARG A 54 -7.02 5.87 -5.69
C ARG A 54 -5.95 5.07 -6.43
N THR A 55 -6.38 4.03 -7.15
CA THR A 55 -5.49 3.15 -7.92
C THR A 55 -4.72 3.95 -8.98
N TYR A 56 -5.43 4.71 -9.80
CA TYR A 56 -4.85 5.46 -10.91
C TYR A 56 -3.79 6.45 -10.44
N SER A 57 -4.09 7.22 -9.38
CA SER A 57 -3.18 8.26 -8.88
C SER A 57 -1.90 7.65 -8.31
N ILE A 58 -2.02 6.57 -7.54
CA ILE A 58 -0.87 5.85 -6.98
C ILE A 58 -0.03 5.20 -8.09
N ASP A 59 -0.67 4.52 -9.04
CA ASP A 59 0.00 3.91 -10.18
C ASP A 59 0.72 4.93 -11.06
N HIS A 60 0.12 6.10 -11.26
CA HIS A 60 0.71 7.19 -12.01
C HIS A 60 2.00 7.70 -11.33
N LEU A 61 1.95 7.96 -10.01
CA LEU A 61 3.10 8.42 -9.25
C LEU A 61 4.23 7.38 -9.22
N ILE A 62 3.87 6.10 -9.08
CA ILE A 62 4.85 5.02 -9.11
C ILE A 62 5.48 4.88 -10.49
N SER A 63 4.70 4.95 -11.56
CA SER A 63 5.23 4.91 -12.93
C SER A 63 6.20 6.07 -13.17
N LYS A 64 5.86 7.29 -12.72
CA LYS A 64 6.74 8.46 -12.81
C LYS A 64 8.03 8.29 -12.01
N PHE A 65 7.95 7.68 -10.83
CA PHE A 65 9.14 7.37 -10.03
C PHE A 65 10.06 6.37 -10.76
N ILE A 66 9.51 5.27 -11.28
CA ILE A 66 10.29 4.27 -12.02
C ILE A 66 10.89 4.88 -13.29
N GLU A 67 10.13 5.67 -14.06
CA GLU A 67 10.61 6.35 -15.28
C GLU A 67 11.76 7.34 -15.00
N LYS A 68 11.78 7.97 -13.81
CA LYS A 68 12.78 8.96 -13.43
C LYS A 68 14.13 8.34 -13.08
N HIS A 69 14.16 7.06 -12.71
CA HIS A 69 15.33 6.42 -12.13
C HIS A 69 15.70 5.14 -12.88
N GLU A 70 16.95 5.04 -13.36
CA GLU A 70 17.45 3.82 -14.01
C GLU A 70 17.43 2.60 -13.07
N ARG A 71 17.74 2.83 -11.79
CA ARG A 71 17.59 1.85 -10.70
C ARG A 71 16.70 2.42 -9.63
N SER A 72 15.77 1.62 -9.13
CA SER A 72 14.79 2.05 -8.13
C SER A 72 14.33 0.90 -7.25
N GLN A 73 13.95 1.19 -6.02
CA GLN A 73 13.31 0.24 -5.10
C GLN A 73 11.93 0.75 -4.71
N ILE A 74 10.98 -0.16 -4.56
CA ILE A 74 9.66 0.15 -3.99
C ILE A 74 9.46 -0.69 -2.74
N LEU A 75 9.07 -0.02 -1.65
CA LEU A 75 8.74 -0.64 -0.37
C LEU A 75 7.26 -0.41 -0.08
N SER A 76 6.41 -1.39 -0.36
CA SER A 76 4.99 -1.38 -0.03
C SER A 76 4.77 -1.92 1.38
N ILE A 77 4.48 -1.03 2.32
CA ILE A 77 4.22 -1.37 3.72
C ILE A 77 2.72 -1.58 3.95
N GLY A 78 2.34 -2.70 4.58
CA GLY A 78 0.95 -3.13 4.68
C GLY A 78 0.36 -3.44 3.30
N ALA A 79 1.11 -4.17 2.48
CA ALA A 79 0.77 -4.40 1.06
C ALA A 79 -0.51 -5.21 0.85
N GLY A 80 -0.97 -5.95 1.87
CA GLY A 80 -2.18 -6.75 1.77
C GLY A 80 -2.13 -7.71 0.57
N SER A 81 -3.25 -7.78 -0.12
CA SER A 81 -3.43 -8.52 -1.37
C SER A 81 -3.17 -7.68 -2.63
N ASP A 82 -2.38 -6.59 -2.55
CA ASP A 82 -2.07 -5.75 -3.71
C ASP A 82 -1.47 -6.58 -4.86
N SER A 83 -1.96 -6.33 -6.07
CA SER A 83 -1.58 -6.99 -7.32
C SER A 83 -0.69 -6.12 -8.21
N ARG A 84 -0.36 -4.89 -7.79
CA ARG A 84 0.41 -3.92 -8.60
C ARG A 84 1.73 -4.45 -9.11
N TYR A 85 2.53 -5.14 -8.29
CA TYR A 85 3.80 -5.70 -8.75
C TYR A 85 3.60 -6.57 -9.98
N PHE A 86 2.60 -7.47 -9.97
CA PHE A 86 2.32 -8.35 -11.10
C PHE A 86 1.87 -7.57 -12.33
N CYS A 87 1.07 -6.51 -12.15
CA CYS A 87 0.69 -5.62 -13.26
C CYS A 87 1.90 -4.90 -13.87
N LEU A 88 2.83 -4.41 -13.04
CA LEU A 88 4.05 -3.76 -13.50
C LEU A 88 4.97 -4.76 -14.22
N LYS A 89 5.14 -5.96 -13.66
CA LYS A 89 5.97 -7.03 -14.23
C LYS A 89 5.42 -7.52 -15.58
N ASP A 90 4.11 -7.69 -15.73
CA ASP A 90 3.46 -8.06 -17.01
C ASP A 90 3.73 -7.01 -18.12
N ARG A 91 3.90 -5.74 -17.72
CA ARG A 91 4.18 -4.62 -18.63
C ARG A 91 5.67 -4.35 -18.83
N ASN A 92 6.57 -5.10 -18.19
CA ASN A 92 8.01 -4.84 -18.11
C ASN A 92 8.35 -3.44 -17.55
N GLN A 93 7.56 -2.98 -16.57
CA GLN A 93 7.68 -1.68 -15.91
C GLN A 93 7.96 -1.81 -14.41
N GLN A 94 8.45 -2.96 -13.96
CA GLN A 94 8.80 -3.19 -12.56
C GLN A 94 10.09 -2.45 -12.17
N PRO A 95 10.23 -2.02 -10.90
CA PRO A 95 11.49 -1.45 -10.40
C PRO A 95 12.59 -2.52 -10.35
N THR A 96 13.82 -2.11 -10.06
CA THR A 96 14.93 -3.05 -9.76
C THR A 96 14.57 -3.98 -8.61
N ARG A 97 13.81 -3.48 -7.63
CA ARG A 97 13.29 -4.31 -6.55
C ARG A 97 11.94 -3.82 -6.03
N TYR A 98 11.01 -4.75 -5.87
CA TYR A 98 9.70 -4.52 -5.25
C TYR A 98 9.60 -5.34 -3.97
N ILE A 99 9.43 -4.66 -2.86
CA ILE A 99 9.37 -5.29 -1.54
C ILE A 99 8.00 -5.00 -0.94
N GLU A 100 7.34 -6.06 -0.50
CA GLU A 100 6.09 -5.98 0.23
C GLU A 100 6.29 -6.46 1.67
N ILE A 101 5.70 -5.74 2.60
CA ILE A 101 5.68 -6.10 4.02
C ILE A 101 4.24 -6.15 4.49
N ASP A 102 3.89 -7.20 5.23
CA ASP A 102 2.61 -7.28 5.94
C ASP A 102 2.73 -8.26 7.12
N PHE A 103 1.67 -8.37 7.90
CA PHE A 103 1.58 -9.36 8.97
C PHE A 103 1.78 -10.79 8.42
N PRO A 104 2.40 -11.69 9.20
CA PRO A 104 2.65 -13.09 8.80
C PRO A 104 1.43 -13.82 8.23
N GLN A 105 0.24 -13.57 8.78
CA GLN A 105 -1.01 -14.20 8.33
C GLN A 105 -1.40 -13.76 6.92
N ILE A 106 -1.08 -12.52 6.55
CA ILE A 106 -1.33 -11.96 5.22
C ILE A 106 -0.26 -12.43 4.24
N THR A 107 1.01 -12.31 4.59
CA THR A 107 2.12 -12.70 3.71
C THR A 107 2.12 -14.20 3.44
N GLY A 108 1.87 -15.05 4.43
CA GLY A 108 1.77 -16.50 4.23
C GLY A 108 0.62 -16.89 3.28
N LYS A 109 -0.54 -16.25 3.43
CA LYS A 109 -1.69 -16.45 2.52
C LYS A 109 -1.33 -15.99 1.09
N LYS A 110 -0.67 -14.84 0.95
CA LYS A 110 -0.25 -14.28 -0.34
C LYS A 110 0.81 -15.16 -1.01
N ALA A 111 1.88 -15.52 -0.32
CA ALA A 111 2.94 -16.42 -0.80
C ALA A 111 2.35 -17.73 -1.32
N MET A 112 1.47 -18.37 -0.53
CA MET A 112 0.80 -19.60 -0.94
C MET A 112 -0.04 -19.40 -2.21
N THR A 113 -0.78 -18.31 -2.29
CA THR A 113 -1.67 -18.01 -3.42
C THR A 113 -0.87 -17.77 -4.70
N VAL A 114 0.16 -16.93 -4.60
CA VAL A 114 1.07 -16.58 -5.69
C VAL A 114 1.80 -17.80 -6.24
N CYS A 115 2.30 -18.68 -5.37
CA CYS A 115 2.99 -19.91 -5.76
C CYS A 115 2.06 -20.98 -6.36
N LYS A 116 0.77 -20.97 -6.00
CA LYS A 116 -0.22 -21.91 -6.56
C LYS A 116 -0.77 -21.47 -7.91
N ASN A 117 -0.83 -20.17 -8.17
CA ASN A 117 -1.32 -19.64 -9.44
C ASN A 117 -0.21 -19.62 -10.49
N LYS A 118 -0.48 -20.21 -11.67
CA LYS A 118 0.51 -20.35 -12.74
C LYS A 118 0.97 -19.01 -13.33
N GLN A 119 0.07 -18.03 -13.44
CA GLN A 119 0.38 -16.72 -14.05
C GLN A 119 1.28 -15.90 -13.15
N THR A 120 0.92 -15.76 -11.86
CA THR A 120 1.75 -15.02 -10.90
C THR A 120 3.09 -15.70 -10.64
N LYS A 121 3.11 -17.04 -10.55
CA LYS A 121 4.37 -17.79 -10.41
C LYS A 121 5.29 -17.62 -11.63
N ALA A 122 4.73 -17.63 -12.84
CA ALA A 122 5.52 -17.44 -14.06
C ALA A 122 6.20 -16.06 -14.09
N LEU A 123 5.54 -15.01 -13.60
CA LEU A 123 6.10 -13.66 -13.53
C LEU A 123 7.27 -13.55 -12.53
N LEU A 124 7.24 -14.31 -11.44
CA LEU A 124 8.30 -14.31 -10.42
C LEU A 124 9.51 -15.17 -10.80
N GLY A 125 9.35 -16.15 -11.68
CA GLY A 125 10.41 -17.08 -12.05
C GLY A 125 10.79 -18.02 -10.88
N GLU A 126 12.09 -18.13 -10.61
CA GLU A 126 12.59 -18.92 -9.49
C GLU A 126 12.31 -18.22 -8.17
N VAL A 127 11.72 -18.98 -7.22
CA VAL A 127 11.32 -18.46 -5.92
C VAL A 127 11.94 -19.25 -4.78
N SER A 128 12.44 -18.54 -3.77
CA SER A 128 12.81 -19.08 -2.47
C SER A 128 11.69 -18.79 -1.47
N ILE A 129 11.27 -19.82 -0.75
CA ILE A 129 10.29 -19.71 0.33
C ILE A 129 11.04 -19.91 1.64
N GLU A 130 10.96 -18.93 2.53
CA GLU A 130 11.67 -18.95 3.81
C GLU A 130 10.71 -18.70 4.96
N ASN A 131 11.24 -18.65 6.19
CA ASN A 131 10.49 -18.32 7.39
C ASN A 131 9.22 -19.16 7.56
N GLY A 132 9.30 -20.47 7.29
CA GLY A 132 8.14 -21.37 7.40
C GLY A 132 7.01 -21.12 6.38
N GLY A 133 7.28 -20.45 5.26
CA GLY A 133 6.28 -20.11 4.25
C GLY A 133 5.70 -18.70 4.37
N LEU A 134 6.24 -17.89 5.26
CA LEU A 134 5.78 -16.53 5.53
C LEU A 134 6.49 -15.48 4.66
N ASP A 135 7.68 -15.81 4.18
CA ASP A 135 8.47 -14.97 3.30
C ASP A 135 8.61 -15.62 1.92
N LEU A 136 8.65 -14.79 0.87
CA LEU A 136 8.88 -15.21 -0.50
C LEU A 136 9.89 -14.27 -1.16
N TYR A 137 10.90 -14.85 -1.80
CA TYR A 137 11.96 -14.10 -2.49
C TYR A 137 12.10 -14.58 -3.93
N SER A 138 12.29 -13.64 -4.84
CA SER A 138 12.66 -13.82 -6.24
C SER A 138 13.71 -12.77 -6.62
N GLU A 139 14.12 -12.72 -7.89
CA GLU A 139 15.13 -11.78 -8.38
C GLU A 139 14.78 -10.32 -8.07
N ASP A 140 13.58 -9.87 -8.43
CA ASP A 140 13.15 -8.48 -8.29
C ASP A 140 11.94 -8.27 -7.36
N TYR A 141 11.44 -9.34 -6.72
CA TYR A 141 10.33 -9.27 -5.77
C TYR A 141 10.62 -9.97 -4.45
N CYS A 142 10.20 -9.32 -3.35
CA CYS A 142 10.31 -9.83 -2.00
C CYS A 142 9.01 -9.60 -1.25
N LEU A 143 8.54 -10.62 -0.54
CA LEU A 143 7.43 -10.56 0.39
C LEU A 143 7.96 -10.95 1.76
N ILE A 144 7.83 -10.05 2.73
CA ILE A 144 8.44 -10.17 4.05
C ILE A 144 7.36 -10.10 5.11
N ALA A 145 7.29 -11.13 5.95
CA ALA A 145 6.44 -11.11 7.12
C ALA A 145 7.02 -10.18 8.19
N GLY A 146 6.23 -9.22 8.66
CA GLY A 146 6.68 -8.29 9.68
C GLY A 146 5.56 -7.44 10.27
N ASP A 147 5.76 -7.02 11.51
CA ASP A 147 4.92 -6.04 12.19
C ASP A 147 5.55 -4.65 12.04
N LEU A 148 4.83 -3.72 11.39
CA LEU A 148 5.32 -2.35 11.18
C LEU A 148 5.60 -1.58 12.47
N ARG A 149 5.01 -2.00 13.61
CA ARG A 149 5.36 -1.47 14.94
C ARG A 149 6.82 -1.74 15.31
N GLU A 150 7.44 -2.72 14.67
CA GLU A 150 8.83 -3.12 14.84
C GLU A 150 9.69 -2.75 13.61
N PHE A 151 9.26 -1.76 12.83
CA PHE A 151 9.92 -1.39 11.57
C PHE A 151 11.41 -1.08 11.76
N LYS A 152 11.72 -0.17 12.69
CA LYS A 152 13.10 0.26 12.98
C LYS A 152 13.95 -0.85 13.60
N SER A 153 13.38 -1.61 14.55
CA SER A 153 14.12 -2.57 15.37
C SER A 153 14.35 -3.92 14.68
N LYS A 154 13.48 -4.31 13.74
CA LYS A 154 13.54 -5.62 13.08
C LYS A 154 13.48 -5.55 11.56
N ILE A 155 12.43 -4.92 11.02
CA ILE A 155 12.15 -5.01 9.57
C ILE A 155 13.25 -4.34 8.76
N LEU A 156 13.74 -3.16 9.16
CA LEU A 156 14.82 -2.48 8.47
C LEU A 156 16.08 -3.36 8.38
N LEU A 157 16.46 -4.04 9.47
CA LEU A 157 17.60 -4.96 9.47
C LEU A 157 17.37 -6.13 8.53
N GLN A 158 16.16 -6.68 8.49
CA GLN A 158 15.80 -7.74 7.55
C GLN A 158 15.88 -7.27 6.10
N LEU A 159 15.35 -6.09 5.78
CA LEU A 159 15.45 -5.47 4.45
C LEU A 159 16.90 -5.36 3.98
N LEU A 160 17.78 -4.81 4.83
CA LEU A 160 19.21 -4.69 4.56
C LEU A 160 19.87 -6.06 4.35
N SER A 161 19.57 -7.03 5.23
CA SER A 161 20.12 -8.39 5.12
C SER A 161 19.71 -9.11 3.83
N LYS A 162 18.55 -8.73 3.28
CA LYS A 162 18.05 -9.27 2.02
C LYS A 162 18.51 -8.44 0.82
N GLY A 163 19.34 -7.42 0.98
CA GLY A 163 19.93 -6.67 -0.14
C GLY A 163 19.13 -5.45 -0.58
N VAL A 164 18.30 -4.86 0.29
CA VAL A 164 17.80 -3.50 0.05
C VAL A 164 18.99 -2.55 0.18
N ASP A 165 19.23 -1.78 -0.88
CA ASP A 165 20.36 -0.87 -1.00
C ASP A 165 19.92 0.56 -0.66
N THR A 166 20.42 1.11 0.45
CA THR A 166 20.05 2.45 0.92
C THR A 166 20.62 3.58 0.05
N SER A 167 21.52 3.27 -0.87
CA SER A 167 22.05 4.22 -1.85
C SER A 167 21.18 4.35 -3.11
N VAL A 168 20.26 3.40 -3.34
CA VAL A 168 19.32 3.40 -4.47
C VAL A 168 18.06 4.21 -4.10
N PRO A 169 17.54 5.07 -5.01
CA PRO A 169 16.28 5.77 -4.79
C PRO A 169 15.17 4.81 -4.40
N THR A 170 14.51 5.08 -3.28
CA THR A 170 13.50 4.18 -2.70
C THR A 170 12.18 4.90 -2.48
N LEU A 171 11.12 4.40 -3.11
CA LEU A 171 9.76 4.86 -2.89
C LEU A 171 9.05 3.96 -1.88
N VAL A 172 8.58 4.53 -0.79
CA VAL A 172 7.73 3.84 0.18
C VAL A 172 6.26 4.12 -0.15
N LEU A 173 5.45 3.05 -0.20
CA LEU A 173 4.01 3.11 -0.40
C LEU A 173 3.30 2.69 0.89
N SER A 174 2.47 3.57 1.43
CA SER A 174 1.54 3.29 2.53
C SER A 174 0.12 3.59 2.07
N GLU A 175 -0.69 2.54 1.86
CA GLU A 175 -2.00 2.68 1.23
C GLU A 175 -3.13 2.20 2.18
N CYS A 176 -3.66 3.12 2.98
CA CYS A 176 -4.53 2.87 4.14
C CYS A 176 -3.85 2.00 5.20
N VAL A 177 -2.65 2.37 5.67
CA VAL A 177 -1.88 1.53 6.62
C VAL A 177 -1.50 2.29 7.89
N MET A 178 -0.79 3.42 7.76
CA MET A 178 -0.32 4.18 8.94
C MET A 178 -1.46 4.66 9.85
N ILE A 179 -2.65 4.88 9.29
CA ILE A 179 -3.86 5.26 10.04
C ILE A 179 -4.26 4.27 11.15
N TYR A 180 -3.87 3.00 11.04
CA TYR A 180 -4.14 1.96 12.05
C TYR A 180 -3.06 1.89 13.14
N LEU A 181 -1.98 2.65 13.01
CA LEU A 181 -0.89 2.67 13.99
C LEU A 181 -1.07 3.83 14.96
N ASP A 182 -0.55 3.66 16.19
CA ASP A 182 -0.36 4.79 17.09
C ASP A 182 0.47 5.88 16.37
N PRO A 183 0.10 7.17 16.45
CA PRO A 183 0.82 8.25 15.81
C PRO A 183 2.33 8.18 16.04
N THR A 184 2.76 7.95 17.29
CA THR A 184 4.19 7.90 17.65
C THR A 184 4.95 6.80 16.92
N VAL A 185 4.31 5.66 16.66
CA VAL A 185 4.89 4.53 15.92
C VAL A 185 5.00 4.89 14.43
N SER A 186 3.92 5.40 13.85
CA SER A 186 3.91 5.77 12.43
C SER A 186 4.84 6.93 12.09
N ASP A 187 5.00 7.87 13.02
CA ASP A 187 5.93 9.00 12.88
C ASP A 187 7.39 8.54 12.97
N MET A 188 7.69 7.61 13.89
CA MET A 188 9.00 6.97 13.95
C MET A 188 9.30 6.17 12.68
N LEU A 189 8.30 5.55 12.06
CA LEU A 189 8.45 4.86 10.77
C LEU A 189 8.84 5.86 9.66
N ILE A 190 8.12 6.98 9.53
CA ILE A 190 8.41 8.04 8.55
C ILE A 190 9.85 8.56 8.75
N GLN A 191 10.20 8.91 9.99
CA GLN A 191 11.53 9.40 10.33
C GLN A 191 12.62 8.37 10.02
N THR A 192 12.40 7.11 10.38
CA THR A 192 13.36 6.03 10.11
C THR A 192 13.62 5.89 8.61
N ILE A 193 12.60 6.02 7.76
CA ILE A 193 12.76 5.99 6.30
C ILE A 193 13.56 7.19 5.81
N ALA A 194 13.25 8.40 6.28
CA ALA A 194 13.97 9.61 5.90
C ALA A 194 15.46 9.54 6.26
N GLU A 195 15.79 8.93 7.41
CA GLU A 195 17.16 8.77 7.90
C GLU A 195 17.93 7.62 7.23
N SER A 196 17.23 6.56 6.79
CA SER A 196 17.88 5.33 6.32
C SER A 196 18.31 5.37 4.87
N PHE A 197 17.60 6.10 4.01
CA PHE A 197 17.82 6.11 2.55
C PHE A 197 18.42 7.43 2.09
N LYS A 198 19.41 7.38 1.21
CA LYS A 198 20.04 8.58 0.63
C LYS A 198 19.05 9.44 -0.14
N GLU A 199 18.13 8.80 -0.84
CA GLU A 199 17.02 9.43 -1.56
C GLU A 199 15.76 8.59 -1.35
N SER A 200 14.79 9.14 -0.62
CA SER A 200 13.49 8.49 -0.38
C SER A 200 12.33 9.34 -0.86
N TYR A 201 11.32 8.65 -1.35
CA TYR A 201 10.00 9.19 -1.68
C TYR A 201 8.96 8.44 -0.86
N PHE A 202 7.84 9.10 -0.57
CA PHE A 202 6.76 8.47 0.18
C PHE A 202 5.41 8.82 -0.46
N ILE A 203 4.60 7.80 -0.74
CA ILE A 203 3.20 7.95 -1.11
C ILE A 203 2.37 7.44 0.06
N SER A 204 1.60 8.34 0.68
CA SER A 204 0.61 8.01 1.69
C SER A 204 -0.79 8.25 1.17
N PHE A 205 -1.68 7.26 1.34
CA PHE A 205 -3.11 7.40 1.08
C PHE A 205 -3.88 7.00 2.34
N GLU A 206 -4.54 7.94 2.99
CA GLU A 206 -5.31 7.69 4.22
C GLU A 206 -6.43 8.72 4.43
N GLN A 207 -7.25 8.50 5.46
CA GLN A 207 -8.42 9.31 5.78
C GLN A 207 -8.01 10.65 6.44
N ILE A 208 -8.87 11.66 6.26
CA ILE A 208 -8.78 12.98 6.90
C ILE A 208 -10.19 13.44 7.31
N LEU A 209 -10.27 14.60 7.96
CA LEU A 209 -11.49 15.31 8.37
C LEU A 209 -12.41 14.49 9.31
N PRO A 210 -11.90 13.97 10.44
CA PRO A 210 -12.68 13.13 11.36
C PRO A 210 -13.90 13.83 11.98
N ASN A 211 -13.92 15.16 12.00
CA ASN A 211 -14.87 15.96 12.75
C ASN A 211 -15.99 16.56 11.89
N ASP A 212 -15.98 16.34 10.58
CA ASP A 212 -17.12 16.71 9.73
C ASP A 212 -18.23 15.64 9.79
N ALA A 213 -19.38 15.91 9.14
CA ALA A 213 -20.51 14.99 9.17
C ALA A 213 -20.18 13.61 8.58
N PHE A 214 -19.33 13.55 7.54
CA PHE A 214 -18.92 12.30 6.92
C PHE A 214 -17.91 11.56 7.80
N GLY A 215 -16.89 12.26 8.31
CA GLY A 215 -15.86 11.73 9.20
C GLY A 215 -16.46 11.16 10.48
N GLY A 216 -17.40 11.88 11.11
CA GLY A 216 -18.10 11.39 12.30
C GLY A 216 -18.87 10.10 12.03
N GLN A 217 -19.58 10.02 10.90
CA GLN A 217 -20.30 8.81 10.50
C GLN A 217 -19.35 7.66 10.14
N MET A 218 -18.24 7.94 9.46
CA MET A 218 -17.21 6.97 9.11
C MET A 218 -16.62 6.35 10.38
N LEU A 219 -16.18 7.18 11.34
CA LEU A 219 -15.61 6.70 12.60
C LEU A 219 -16.62 5.89 13.41
N HIS A 220 -17.88 6.32 13.46
CA HIS A 220 -18.94 5.55 14.09
C HIS A 220 -19.11 4.16 13.45
N ASN A 221 -19.19 4.09 12.11
CA ASN A 221 -19.36 2.84 11.38
C ASN A 221 -18.17 1.89 11.54
N LEU A 222 -16.94 2.42 11.56
CA LEU A 222 -15.73 1.62 11.78
C LEU A 222 -15.68 1.07 13.20
N LYS A 223 -16.04 1.89 14.20
CA LYS A 223 -16.09 1.46 15.60
C LYS A 223 -17.10 0.33 15.82
N LEU A 224 -18.25 0.35 15.14
CA LEU A 224 -19.23 -0.75 15.17
C LEU A 224 -18.65 -2.07 14.63
N ARG A 225 -17.61 -2.02 13.79
CA ARG A 225 -16.89 -3.18 13.26
C ARG A 225 -15.64 -3.53 14.08
N GLY A 226 -15.39 -2.84 15.19
CA GLY A 226 -14.18 -3.00 16.01
C GLY A 226 -12.92 -2.44 15.37
N ILE A 227 -13.05 -1.53 14.38
CA ILE A 227 -11.92 -0.88 13.71
C ILE A 227 -11.73 0.51 14.32
N GLU A 228 -10.50 0.79 14.75
CA GLU A 228 -10.09 2.11 15.24
C GLU A 228 -9.03 2.72 14.31
N LEU A 229 -9.18 4.01 14.02
CA LEU A 229 -8.22 4.78 13.24
C LEU A 229 -7.34 5.57 14.21
N LEU A 230 -6.36 4.91 14.81
CA LEU A 230 -5.51 5.47 15.88
C LEU A 230 -4.82 6.78 15.46
N GLY A 231 -4.45 6.92 14.18
CA GLY A 231 -3.79 8.11 13.64
C GLY A 231 -4.68 9.30 13.32
N ILE A 232 -6.01 9.13 13.26
CA ILE A 232 -6.90 10.10 12.59
C ILE A 232 -6.97 11.46 13.29
N SER A 233 -6.84 11.48 14.61
CA SER A 233 -6.96 12.70 15.42
C SER A 233 -5.65 13.50 15.46
N ALA A 234 -4.51 12.84 15.25
CA ALA A 234 -3.20 13.50 15.24
C ALA A 234 -3.00 14.34 13.98
N TYR A 235 -3.48 13.84 12.84
CA TYR A 235 -3.29 14.46 11.52
C TYR A 235 -4.62 14.62 10.76
N PRO A 236 -5.55 15.44 11.28
CA PRO A 236 -6.93 15.49 10.80
C PRO A 236 -7.12 16.22 9.45
N THR A 237 -6.13 16.94 8.95
CA THR A 237 -6.23 17.77 7.73
C THR A 237 -5.07 17.52 6.77
N ILE A 238 -5.25 17.94 5.51
CA ILE A 238 -4.17 17.96 4.50
C ILE A 238 -2.94 18.68 5.04
N ASP A 239 -3.11 19.86 5.63
CA ASP A 239 -1.99 20.65 6.17
C ASP A 239 -1.26 19.92 7.30
N SER A 240 -2.00 19.27 8.20
CA SER A 240 -1.37 18.47 9.28
C SER A 240 -0.61 17.26 8.74
N GLN A 241 -1.09 16.63 7.65
CA GLN A 241 -0.39 15.55 6.98
C GLN A 241 0.87 16.04 6.27
N ILE A 242 0.83 17.20 5.63
CA ILE A 242 2.03 17.82 5.04
C ILE A 242 3.06 18.09 6.15
N GLN A 243 2.63 18.75 7.23
CA GLN A 243 3.51 19.10 8.34
C GLN A 243 4.14 17.86 8.98
N ARG A 244 3.37 16.79 9.16
CA ARG A 244 3.85 15.50 9.65
C ARG A 244 5.08 15.00 8.90
N PHE A 245 5.04 15.00 7.57
CA PHE A 245 6.17 14.51 6.77
C PHE A 245 7.39 15.45 6.87
N ILE A 246 7.17 16.77 6.90
CA ILE A 246 8.24 17.76 7.06
C ILE A 246 8.93 17.60 8.42
N ASP A 247 8.15 17.49 9.50
CA ASP A 247 8.66 17.34 10.86
C ASP A 247 9.48 16.05 11.04
N HIS A 248 9.18 15.02 10.26
CA HIS A 248 9.84 13.71 10.32
C HIS A 248 10.82 13.47 9.15
N GLY A 249 11.45 14.55 8.66
CA GLY A 249 12.68 14.48 7.86
C GLY A 249 12.53 14.55 6.35
N PHE A 250 11.30 14.62 5.81
CA PHE A 250 11.12 14.85 4.37
C PHE A 250 11.31 16.33 4.03
N LYS A 251 12.07 16.60 2.97
CA LYS A 251 12.42 17.99 2.55
C LYS A 251 11.24 18.75 1.95
N SER A 252 10.27 18.04 1.40
CA SER A 252 9.09 18.60 0.74
C SER A 252 7.96 17.59 0.78
N CYS A 253 6.73 18.07 0.95
CA CYS A 253 5.53 17.26 0.89
C CYS A 253 4.42 18.03 0.16
N ILE A 254 3.65 17.33 -0.68
CA ILE A 254 2.45 17.84 -1.34
C ILE A 254 1.35 16.82 -1.08
N ALA A 255 0.17 17.30 -0.71
CA ALA A 255 -0.98 16.45 -0.47
C ALA A 255 -2.25 17.05 -1.09
N HIS A 256 -3.12 16.18 -1.57
CA HIS A 256 -4.40 16.52 -2.19
C HIS A 256 -5.48 15.56 -1.72
N ASP A 257 -6.71 16.06 -1.57
CA ASP A 257 -7.86 15.19 -1.41
C ASP A 257 -8.22 14.46 -2.71
N MET A 258 -9.07 13.45 -2.60
CA MET A 258 -9.46 12.60 -3.72
C MET A 258 -10.29 13.31 -4.80
N ASN A 259 -11.02 14.37 -4.47
CA ASN A 259 -11.75 15.14 -5.48
C ASN A 259 -10.76 15.96 -6.30
N THR A 260 -9.79 16.62 -5.65
CA THR A 260 -8.71 17.34 -6.32
C THR A 260 -7.92 16.39 -7.23
N LEU A 261 -7.58 15.18 -6.75
CA LEU A 261 -6.91 14.16 -7.57
C LEU A 261 -7.73 13.78 -8.81
N TYR A 262 -9.02 13.49 -8.63
CA TYR A 262 -9.91 13.16 -9.74
C TYR A 262 -10.03 14.33 -10.73
N GLU A 263 -10.34 15.53 -10.24
CA GLU A 263 -10.62 16.69 -11.09
C GLU A 263 -9.39 17.16 -11.87
N ARG A 264 -8.22 17.20 -11.25
CA ARG A 264 -7.03 17.81 -11.84
C ARG A 264 -6.08 16.83 -12.51
N TYR A 265 -5.96 15.60 -12.00
CA TYR A 265 -4.89 14.69 -12.40
C TYR A 265 -5.37 13.47 -13.20
N VAL A 266 -6.64 13.07 -13.06
CA VAL A 266 -7.21 12.05 -13.95
C VAL A 266 -7.48 12.66 -15.33
N PRO A 267 -6.93 12.08 -16.43
CA PRO A 267 -7.14 12.58 -17.78
C PRO A 267 -8.61 12.59 -18.20
N ILE A 268 -8.98 13.51 -19.09
CA ILE A 268 -10.35 13.63 -19.60
C ILE A 268 -10.80 12.33 -20.28
N ALA A 269 -9.93 11.67 -21.04
CA ALA A 269 -10.25 10.40 -21.69
C ALA A 269 -10.64 9.31 -20.67
N GLU A 270 -9.94 9.23 -19.53
CA GLU A 270 -10.26 8.29 -18.46
C GLU A 270 -11.55 8.66 -17.70
N LYS A 271 -11.92 9.95 -17.65
CA LYS A 271 -13.20 10.39 -17.06
C LYS A 271 -14.40 10.10 -17.96
N GLN A 272 -14.18 10.07 -19.27
CA GLN A 272 -15.21 9.82 -20.29
C GLN A 272 -15.48 8.32 -20.49
N ARG A 273 -14.44 7.49 -20.30
CA ARG A 273 -14.50 6.03 -20.33
C ARG A 273 -15.36 5.48 -19.18
#